data_AF-A0A9W4GC49-F1
#
_entry.id   AF-A0A9W4GC49-F1
#
_cell.length_a   1.000
_cell.length_b   1.000
_cell.length_c   1.000
_cell.angle_alpha   90.00
_cell.angle_beta   90.00
_cell.angle_gamma   90.00
#
_symmetry.space_group_name_H-M   'P 1'
#
loop_
_entity.id
_entity.type
_entity.pdbx_description
1 polymer ?
#
loop_
_entity_poly.entity_id
_entity_poly.type
_entity_poly.pdbx_seq_one_letter_code
_entity_poly.pdbx_strand_id
1 'polypeptide(L)'
;MPILIALRVILLRIIRLLASIMIEAWIFKKSFNLSPKVSVQYAMVLNLLANACEWVVFLNAETLLPPEARKELIYYLLIEKIQETSPSIFLLTTFNFTLILFIKWIGFESLKVALSGDISKITKAFQENSEGNIKMSEEYRDFRIILIAHALSYSLFLGLAFTLLILE
;
A
#
# COMPACT_ATOMS: atom_id res chain seq x y z
N MET A 1 -27.65 -12.77 -6.05
CA MET A 1 -26.36 -12.61 -6.75
C MET A 1 -25.50 -11.44 -6.27
N PRO A 2 -25.98 -10.19 -6.06
CA PRO A 2 -25.09 -9.06 -5.74
C PRO A 2 -24.43 -9.15 -4.34
N ILE A 3 -25.08 -9.78 -3.37
CA ILE A 3 -24.52 -9.97 -2.00
C ILE A 3 -23.28 -10.88 -2.00
N LEU A 4 -23.27 -11.92 -2.85
CA LEU A 4 -22.16 -12.87 -2.92
C LEU A 4 -20.90 -12.18 -3.46
N ILE A 5 -21.07 -11.35 -4.50
CA ILE A 5 -20.01 -10.52 -5.10
C ILE A 5 -19.47 -9.54 -4.07
N ALA A 6 -20.36 -8.79 -3.40
CA ALA A 6 -19.95 -7.81 -2.38
C ALA A 6 -19.13 -8.49 -1.26
N LEU A 7 -19.58 -9.65 -0.79
CA LEU A 7 -18.86 -10.42 0.23
C LEU A 7 -17.47 -10.86 -0.25
N ARG A 8 -17.37 -11.37 -1.49
CA ARG A 8 -16.09 -11.76 -2.10
C ARG A 8 -15.12 -10.58 -2.17
N VAL A 9 -15.58 -9.43 -2.66
CA VAL A 9 -14.76 -8.21 -2.76
C VAL A 9 -14.28 -7.74 -1.39
N ILE A 10 -15.16 -7.73 -0.38
CA ILE A 10 -14.80 -7.34 0.99
C ILE A 10 -13.74 -8.28 1.57
N LEU A 11 -13.93 -9.60 1.44
CA LEU A 11 -12.97 -10.60 1.91
C LEU A 11 -11.61 -10.43 1.23
N LEU A 12 -11.58 -10.23 -0.08
CA LEU A 12 -10.34 -10.01 -0.82
C LEU A 12 -9.62 -8.74 -0.38
N ARG A 13 -10.35 -7.66 -0.12
CA ARG A 13 -9.77 -6.42 0.41
C ARG A 13 -9.19 -6.61 1.81
N ILE A 14 -9.85 -7.37 2.68
CA ILE A 14 -9.34 -7.70 4.01
C ILE A 14 -8.06 -8.54 3.90
N ILE A 15 -8.06 -9.58 3.07
CA ILE A 15 -6.88 -10.44 2.85
C ILE A 15 -5.72 -9.62 2.28
N ARG A 16 -5.98 -8.76 1.29
CA ARG A 16 -5.00 -7.82 0.73
C ARG A 16 -4.39 -6.95 1.84
N LEU A 17 -5.24 -6.33 2.66
CA LEU A 17 -4.81 -5.45 3.73
C LEU A 17 -3.90 -6.18 4.72
N LEU A 18 -4.31 -7.36 5.20
CA LEU A 18 -3.54 -8.16 6.14
C LEU A 18 -2.21 -8.62 5.55
N ALA A 19 -2.22 -9.10 4.31
CA ALA A 19 -1.01 -9.55 3.61
C ALA A 19 -0.02 -8.40 3.41
N SER A 20 -0.50 -7.21 3.00
CA SER A 20 0.34 -6.02 2.88
C SER A 20 0.94 -5.60 4.22
N ILE A 21 0.15 -5.57 5.31
CA ILE A 21 0.67 -5.25 6.64
C ILE A 21 1.77 -6.23 7.05
N MET A 22 1.57 -7.53 6.84
CA MET A 22 2.57 -8.55 7.19
C MET A 22 3.88 -8.39 6.41
N ILE A 23 3.81 -8.27 5.08
CA ILE A 23 4.99 -8.13 4.22
C ILE A 23 5.75 -6.84 4.53
N GLU A 24 5.03 -5.73 4.63
CA GLU A 24 5.63 -4.42 4.85
C GLU A 24 6.21 -4.31 6.26
N ALA A 25 5.55 -4.86 7.28
CA ALA A 25 6.11 -4.93 8.63
C ALA A 25 7.41 -5.75 8.67
N TRP A 26 7.47 -6.86 7.94
CA TRP A 26 8.69 -7.66 7.86
C TRP A 26 9.85 -6.89 7.21
N ILE A 27 9.56 -6.15 6.13
CA ILE A 27 10.55 -5.31 5.44
C ILE A 27 10.97 -4.15 6.33
N PHE A 28 10.04 -3.45 6.98
CA PHE A 28 10.34 -2.35 7.89
C PHE A 28 11.19 -2.80 9.07
N LYS A 29 10.89 -3.97 9.66
CA LYS A 29 11.71 -4.58 10.71
C LYS A 29 13.15 -4.75 10.24
N LYS A 30 13.34 -5.34 9.06
CA LYS A 30 14.67 -5.66 8.51
C LYS A 30 15.44 -4.42 8.06
N SER A 31 14.77 -3.47 7.41
CA SER A 31 15.40 -2.34 6.74
C SER A 31 15.59 -1.12 7.64
N PHE A 32 14.67 -0.88 8.59
CA PHE A 32 14.75 0.22 9.54
C PHE A 32 15.21 -0.22 10.95
N ASN A 33 15.52 -1.50 11.14
CA ASN A 33 15.93 -2.10 12.43
C ASN A 33 14.93 -1.82 13.57
N LEU A 34 13.63 -1.78 13.26
CA LEU A 34 12.57 -1.50 14.21
C LEU A 34 12.22 -2.75 15.02
N SER A 35 11.67 -2.56 16.22
CA SER A 35 11.08 -3.68 16.97
C SER A 35 9.89 -4.29 16.18
N PRO A 36 9.57 -5.59 16.35
CA PRO A 36 8.44 -6.21 15.66
C PRO A 36 7.13 -5.46 15.87
N LYS A 37 6.88 -4.99 17.10
CA LYS A 37 5.68 -4.23 17.46
C LYS A 37 5.59 -2.91 16.68
N VAL A 38 6.68 -2.14 16.65
CA VAL A 38 6.73 -0.84 15.96
C VAL A 38 6.61 -1.04 14.45
N SER A 39 7.25 -2.06 13.90
CA SER A 39 7.17 -2.38 12.46
C SER A 39 5.73 -2.67 12.02
N VAL A 40 5.00 -3.46 12.82
CA VAL A 40 3.57 -3.74 12.58
C VAL A 40 2.72 -2.48 12.71
N GLN A 41 2.98 -1.63 13.71
CA GLN A 41 2.26 -0.36 13.88
C GLN A 41 2.44 0.57 12.68
N TYR A 42 3.68 0.76 12.21
CA TYR A 42 3.96 1.55 11.01
C TYR A 42 3.23 0.97 9.79
N ALA A 43 3.40 -0.32 9.50
CA ALA A 43 2.74 -0.95 8.37
C ALA A 43 1.20 -0.85 8.46
N MET A 44 0.62 -1.04 9.64
CA MET A 44 -0.82 -0.91 9.87
C MET A 44 -1.32 0.51 9.60
N VAL A 45 -0.68 1.53 10.18
CA VAL A 45 -1.08 2.93 9.98
C VAL A 45 -0.98 3.33 8.52
N LEU A 46 0.12 2.99 7.85
CA LEU A 46 0.33 3.35 6.44
C LEU A 46 -0.65 2.65 5.51
N ASN A 47 -0.92 1.37 5.72
CA ASN A 47 -1.87 0.64 4.89
C ASN A 47 -3.31 1.09 5.14
N LEU A 48 -3.70 1.36 6.37
CA LEU A 48 -5.04 1.89 6.67
C LEU A 48 -5.23 3.30 6.10
N LEU A 49 -4.24 4.19 6.26
CA LEU A 49 -4.25 5.52 5.68
C LEU A 49 -4.38 5.45 4.16
N ALA A 50 -3.56 4.62 3.51
CA ALA A 50 -3.63 4.42 2.07
C ALA A 50 -5.00 3.91 1.61
N ASN A 51 -5.58 2.91 2.30
CA ASN A 51 -6.92 2.41 1.96
C ASN A 51 -8.00 3.48 2.13
N ALA A 52 -7.92 4.30 3.19
CA ALA A 52 -8.87 5.39 3.41
C ALA A 52 -8.77 6.44 2.30
N CYS A 53 -7.56 6.89 1.97
CA CYS A 53 -7.33 7.84 0.88
C CYS A 53 -7.72 7.27 -0.49
N GLU A 54 -7.43 6.00 -0.76
CA GLU A 54 -7.86 5.29 -1.97
C GLU A 54 -9.38 5.34 -2.13
N TRP A 55 -10.14 5.06 -1.08
CA TRP A 55 -11.61 5.17 -1.11
C TRP A 55 -12.09 6.59 -1.37
N VAL A 56 -11.50 7.59 -0.71
CA VAL A 56 -11.86 8.99 -0.96
C VAL A 56 -11.62 9.35 -2.42
N VAL A 57 -10.47 8.99 -2.99
CA VAL A 57 -10.15 9.27 -4.40
C VAL A 57 -11.13 8.57 -5.33
N PHE A 58 -11.45 7.30 -5.09
CA PHE A 58 -12.35 6.55 -5.96
C PHE A 58 -13.79 7.00 -5.91
N LEU A 59 -14.32 7.36 -4.73
CA LEU A 59 -15.67 7.90 -4.60
C LEU A 59 -15.81 9.25 -5.33
N ASN A 60 -14.79 10.11 -5.24
CA ASN A 60 -14.78 11.37 -5.98
C ASN A 60 -14.65 11.11 -7.49
N ALA A 61 -13.76 10.21 -7.91
CA ALA A 61 -13.58 9.86 -9.32
C ALA A 61 -14.86 9.31 -9.94
N GLU A 62 -15.60 8.43 -9.24
CA GLU A 62 -16.87 7.89 -9.72
C GLU A 62 -17.87 8.99 -10.09
N THR A 63 -17.98 10.04 -9.27
CA THR A 63 -18.91 11.16 -9.51
C THR A 63 -18.52 12.06 -10.67
N LEU A 64 -17.22 12.21 -10.92
CA LEU A 64 -16.67 13.12 -11.94
C LEU A 64 -16.50 12.46 -13.31
N LEU A 65 -16.35 11.13 -13.35
CA LEU A 65 -16.08 10.41 -14.59
C LEU A 65 -17.33 10.28 -15.48
N PRO A 66 -17.15 10.32 -16.82
CA PRO A 66 -18.21 10.03 -17.78
C PRO A 66 -18.67 8.56 -17.65
N PRO A 67 -19.87 8.21 -18.14
CA PRO A 67 -20.50 6.91 -17.92
C PRO A 67 -19.62 5.70 -18.28
N GLU A 68 -18.87 5.78 -19.39
CA GLU A 68 -18.01 4.73 -19.89
C GLU A 68 -16.82 4.49 -18.96
N ALA A 69 -16.12 5.55 -18.57
CA ALA A 69 -14.98 5.47 -17.64
C ALA A 69 -15.41 5.09 -16.22
N ARG A 70 -16.61 5.50 -15.80
CA ARG A 70 -17.20 5.09 -14.52
C ARG A 70 -17.42 3.58 -14.47
N LYS A 71 -17.91 2.99 -15.56
CA LYS A 71 -18.13 1.54 -15.67
C LYS A 71 -16.81 0.77 -15.54
N GLU A 72 -15.75 1.23 -16.21
CA GLU A 72 -14.42 0.62 -16.10
C GLU A 72 -13.85 0.74 -14.68
N LEU A 73 -14.03 1.90 -14.02
CA LEU A 73 -13.64 2.09 -12.63
C LEU A 73 -14.37 1.13 -11.68
N ILE A 74 -15.69 0.96 -11.85
CA ILE A 74 -16.50 0.04 -11.03
C ILE A 74 -16.04 -1.41 -11.24
N TYR A 75 -15.80 -1.84 -12.48
CA TYR A 75 -15.30 -3.18 -12.76
C TYR A 75 -13.91 -3.43 -12.16
N TYR A 76 -13.02 -2.45 -12.25
CA TYR A 76 -11.72 -2.50 -11.59
C TYR A 76 -11.86 -2.65 -10.06
N LEU A 77 -12.76 -1.90 -9.44
CA LEU A 77 -12.97 -1.93 -7.98
C LEU A 77 -13.60 -3.24 -7.47
N LEU A 78 -14.48 -3.83 -8.27
CA LEU A 78 -15.18 -5.08 -7.97
C LEU A 78 -14.40 -6.32 -8.40
N ILE A 79 -13.29 -6.15 -9.15
CA ILE A 79 -12.53 -7.27 -9.72
C ILE A 79 -13.46 -8.16 -10.58
N GLU A 80 -14.45 -7.55 -11.24
CA GLU A 80 -15.41 -8.27 -12.08
C GLU A 80 -15.02 -8.15 -13.55
N LYS A 81 -14.97 -9.29 -14.25
CA LYS A 81 -14.73 -9.39 -15.70
C LYS A 81 -13.57 -8.54 -16.21
N ILE A 82 -12.37 -8.78 -15.70
CA ILE A 82 -11.13 -8.45 -16.41
C ILE A 82 -10.96 -9.46 -17.54
N GLN A 83 -11.90 -9.50 -18.49
CA GLN A 83 -11.90 -10.48 -19.59
C GLN A 83 -10.85 -10.13 -20.66
N GLU A 84 -10.41 -8.87 -20.71
CA GLU A 84 -9.37 -8.41 -21.61
C GLU A 84 -8.45 -7.41 -20.90
N THR A 85 -7.14 -7.53 -21.13
CA THR A 85 -6.14 -6.53 -20.77
C THR A 85 -6.36 -5.27 -21.60
N SER A 86 -7.31 -4.43 -21.17
CA SER A 86 -7.52 -3.09 -21.74
C SER A 86 -6.40 -2.15 -21.27
N PRO A 87 -5.88 -1.27 -22.15
CA PRO A 87 -4.98 -0.18 -21.75
C PRO A 87 -5.50 0.64 -20.57
N SER A 88 -6.83 0.79 -20.44
CA SER A 88 -7.47 1.47 -19.31
C SER A 88 -7.19 0.79 -17.98
N ILE A 89 -7.25 -0.54 -17.92
CA ILE A 89 -7.01 -1.31 -16.70
C ILE A 89 -5.53 -1.22 -16.29
N PHE A 90 -4.63 -1.26 -17.27
CA PHE A 90 -3.21 -1.05 -17.02
C PHE A 90 -2.94 0.35 -16.47
N LEU A 91 -3.53 1.39 -17.08
CA LEU A 91 -3.39 2.77 -16.63
C LEU A 91 -3.94 2.96 -15.21
N LEU A 92 -5.14 2.42 -14.93
CA LEU A 92 -5.78 2.51 -13.62
C LEU A 92 -4.99 1.76 -12.55
N THR A 93 -4.43 0.59 -12.88
CA THR A 93 -3.56 -0.18 -11.96
C THR A 93 -2.28 0.57 -11.67
N THR A 94 -1.64 1.17 -12.69
CA THR A 94 -0.40 1.95 -12.54
C THR A 94 -0.65 3.22 -11.73
N PHE A 95 -1.78 3.89 -11.99
CA PHE A 95 -2.22 5.05 -11.23
C PHE A 95 -2.47 4.68 -9.76
N ASN A 96 -3.23 3.62 -9.49
CA ASN A 96 -3.50 3.15 -8.13
C ASN A 96 -2.21 2.78 -7.39
N PHE A 97 -1.31 2.03 -8.04
CA PHE A 97 -0.01 1.69 -7.46
C PHE A 97 0.78 2.94 -7.05
N THR A 98 0.87 3.92 -7.95
CA THR A 98 1.63 5.16 -7.73
C THR A 98 0.99 6.03 -6.65
N LEU A 99 -0.33 6.17 -6.68
CA LEU A 99 -1.10 6.91 -5.69
C LEU A 99 -0.88 6.35 -4.29
N ILE A 100 -1.04 5.03 -4.12
CA ILE A 100 -0.84 4.38 -2.82
C ILE A 100 0.61 4.52 -2.35
N LEU A 101 1.59 4.35 -3.24
CA LEU A 101 2.99 4.54 -2.92
C LEU A 101 3.24 5.95 -2.37
N PHE A 102 2.69 6.97 -3.03
CA PHE A 102 2.85 8.36 -2.64
C PHE A 102 2.20 8.66 -1.28
N ILE A 103 1.01 8.12 -1.03
CA ILE A 103 0.33 8.24 0.28
C ILE A 103 1.17 7.59 1.38
N LYS A 104 1.70 6.38 1.15
CA LYS A 104 2.55 5.68 2.12
C LYS A 104 3.85 6.42 2.39
N TRP A 105 4.46 6.97 1.35
CA TRP A 105 5.65 7.81 1.45
C TRP A 105 5.44 9.02 2.36
N ILE A 106 4.44 9.84 2.04
CA ILE A 106 4.10 11.03 2.85
C ILE A 106 3.69 10.62 4.27
N GLY A 107 2.89 9.55 4.40
CA GLY A 107 2.45 9.03 5.68
C GLY A 107 3.62 8.59 6.57
N PHE A 108 4.64 7.98 5.98
CA PHE A 108 5.83 7.53 6.72
C PHE A 108 6.66 8.71 7.23
N GLU A 109 6.93 9.70 6.38
CA GLU A 109 7.65 10.91 6.79
C GLU A 109 6.87 11.69 7.87
N SER A 110 5.54 11.80 7.71
CA SER A 110 4.68 12.41 8.71
C SER A 110 4.74 11.67 10.05
N LEU A 111 4.74 10.33 10.02
CA LEU A 111 4.80 9.50 11.22
C LEU A 111 6.17 9.58 11.91
N LYS A 112 7.26 9.65 11.13
CA LYS A 112 8.62 9.92 11.65
C LYS A 112 8.68 11.26 12.40
N VAL A 113 8.13 12.33 11.82
CA VAL A 113 8.10 13.65 12.46
C VAL A 113 7.19 13.65 13.70
N ALA A 114 6.04 12.99 13.63
CA ALA A 114 5.12 12.90 14.77
C ALA A 114 5.74 12.14 15.95
N LEU A 115 6.49 11.06 15.68
CA LEU A 115 7.14 10.29 16.73
C LEU A 115 8.52 10.83 17.14
N SER A 116 9.21 11.66 16.34
CA SER A 116 10.55 12.18 16.67
C SER A 116 10.59 13.00 17.97
N GLY A 117 9.46 13.55 18.43
CA GLY A 117 9.31 14.14 19.77
C GLY A 117 9.50 13.13 20.92
N ASP A 118 9.08 11.87 20.76
CA ASP A 118 9.26 10.77 21.71
C ASP A 118 10.50 9.88 21.37
N ILE A 119 10.85 9.82 20.08
CA ILE A 119 11.88 8.94 19.51
C ILE A 119 13.30 9.44 19.80
N SER A 120 13.56 10.67 20.30
CA SER A 120 14.91 11.03 20.77
C SER A 120 15.43 10.11 21.90
N LYS A 121 14.52 9.54 22.71
CA LYS A 121 14.86 8.51 23.72
C LYS A 121 15.03 7.12 23.11
N ILE A 122 14.32 6.83 22.03
CA ILE A 122 14.39 5.57 21.31
C ILE A 122 15.68 5.56 20.49
N THR A 123 15.90 6.53 19.60
CA THR A 123 17.07 6.75 18.71
C THR A 123 18.41 6.82 19.42
N LYS A 124 18.50 7.36 20.64
CA LYS A 124 19.76 7.34 21.41
C LYS A 124 20.22 5.92 21.75
N ALA A 125 19.31 4.94 21.84
CA ALA A 125 19.67 3.53 21.94
C ALA A 125 19.99 2.86 20.58
N PHE A 126 19.76 3.54 19.44
CA PHE A 126 19.99 3.02 18.08
C PHE A 126 21.25 3.59 17.40
N GLN A 127 21.82 4.70 17.89
CA GLN A 127 22.95 5.37 17.25
C GLN A 127 24.34 4.84 17.63
N GLU A 128 24.45 3.94 18.61
CA GLU A 128 25.75 3.49 19.11
C GLU A 128 26.47 2.46 18.21
N ASN A 129 25.90 2.06 17.06
CA ASN A 129 26.42 0.90 16.32
C ASN A 129 26.49 1.03 14.78
N SER A 130 26.49 2.23 14.20
CA SER A 130 26.71 2.36 12.75
C SER A 130 27.47 3.63 12.38
N GLU A 131 28.78 3.57 12.58
CA GLU A 131 29.74 4.41 11.86
C GLU A 131 29.91 3.88 10.42
N GLY A 132 29.92 4.79 9.44
CA GLY A 132 30.55 4.52 8.14
C GLY A 132 29.70 4.81 6.88
N ASN A 133 29.91 6.01 6.32
CA ASN A 133 29.99 6.33 4.88
C ASN A 133 28.87 5.88 3.92
N ILE A 134 27.99 6.84 3.61
CA ILE A 134 27.75 7.51 2.31
C ILE A 134 26.38 8.19 2.48
N LYS A 135 26.36 9.52 2.52
CA LYS A 135 25.13 10.33 2.64
C LYS A 135 24.31 10.28 1.34
N MET A 136 23.85 9.10 0.97
CA MET A 136 22.60 8.99 0.25
C MET A 136 21.55 9.62 1.16
N SER A 137 20.85 10.67 0.71
CA SER A 137 19.87 11.38 1.54
C SER A 137 19.00 10.35 2.25
N GLU A 138 18.89 10.42 3.58
CA GLU A 138 18.10 9.45 4.37
C GLU A 138 16.70 9.28 3.79
N GLU A 139 16.14 10.37 3.25
CA GLU A 139 14.91 10.41 2.48
C GLU A 139 14.93 9.44 1.27
N TYR A 140 15.98 9.44 0.43
CA TYR A 140 16.06 8.49 -0.68
C TYR A 140 16.08 7.03 -0.20
N ARG A 141 16.83 6.76 0.89
CA ARG A 141 16.91 5.40 1.45
C ARG A 141 15.54 4.94 1.92
N ASP A 142 14.84 5.80 2.65
CA ASP A 142 13.50 5.54 3.19
C ASP A 142 12.50 5.31 2.04
N PHE A 143 12.60 6.12 0.96
CA PHE A 143 11.73 5.99 -0.22
C PHE A 143 11.90 4.64 -0.87
N ARG A 144 13.15 4.25 -1.08
CA ARG A 144 13.48 2.96 -1.68
C ARG A 144 12.94 1.80 -0.84
N ILE A 145 13.02 1.88 0.49
CA ILE A 145 12.49 0.83 1.37
C ILE A 145 10.97 0.73 1.24
N ILE A 146 10.26 1.86 1.26
CA ILE A 146 8.80 1.92 1.11
C ILE A 146 8.38 1.44 -0.29
N LEU A 147 9.11 1.83 -1.33
CA LEU A 147 8.90 1.36 -2.70
C LEU A 147 9.02 -0.16 -2.80
N ILE A 148 10.09 -0.74 -2.24
CA ILE A 148 10.28 -2.20 -2.24
C ILE A 148 9.15 -2.89 -1.47
N ALA A 149 8.79 -2.34 -0.30
CA ALA A 149 7.75 -2.87 0.55
C ALA A 149 6.39 -2.90 -0.17
N HIS A 150 6.03 -1.79 -0.79
CA HIS A 150 4.80 -1.64 -1.57
C HIS A 150 4.82 -2.48 -2.86
N ALA A 151 5.95 -2.52 -3.58
CA ALA A 151 6.07 -3.33 -4.79
C ALA A 151 5.86 -4.82 -4.50
N LEU A 152 6.48 -5.35 -3.44
CA LEU A 152 6.32 -6.75 -3.05
C LEU A 152 4.90 -7.07 -2.56
N SER A 153 4.33 -6.22 -1.71
CA SER A 153 2.97 -6.43 -1.21
C SER A 153 1.92 -6.32 -2.31
N TYR A 154 2.07 -5.36 -3.22
CA TYR A 154 1.17 -5.17 -4.36
C TYR A 154 1.30 -6.29 -5.39
N SER A 155 2.52 -6.81 -5.62
CA SER A 155 2.74 -7.98 -6.51
C SER A 155 2.05 -9.23 -5.98
N LEU A 156 2.09 -9.47 -4.66
CA LEU A 156 1.34 -10.57 -4.05
C LEU A 156 -0.17 -10.40 -4.29
N PHE A 157 -0.70 -9.19 -4.10
CA PHE A 157 -2.11 -8.91 -4.35
C PHE A 157 -2.50 -9.18 -5.81
N LEU A 158 -1.71 -8.71 -6.78
CA LEU A 158 -1.95 -8.97 -8.19
C LEU A 158 -1.92 -10.47 -8.49
N GLY A 159 -0.98 -11.21 -7.92
CA GLY A 159 -0.91 -12.66 -8.05
C GLY A 159 -2.16 -13.37 -7.50
N LEU A 160 -2.62 -12.97 -6.31
CA LEU A 160 -3.84 -13.49 -5.69
C LEU A 160 -5.09 -13.14 -6.52
N ALA A 161 -5.21 -11.91 -6.99
CA ALA A 161 -6.32 -11.49 -7.83
C ALA A 161 -6.34 -12.27 -9.15
N PHE A 162 -5.18 -12.48 -9.77
CA PHE A 162 -5.05 -13.24 -11.01
C PHE A 162 -5.43 -14.71 -10.85
N THR A 163 -4.96 -15.40 -9.80
CA THR A 163 -5.33 -16.81 -9.56
C THR A 163 -6.83 -16.97 -9.32
N LEU A 164 -7.45 -16.02 -8.62
CA LEU A 164 -8.89 -16.02 -8.36
C LEU A 164 -9.76 -15.68 -9.57
N LEU A 165 -9.21 -14.97 -10.56
CA LEU A 165 -9.89 -14.68 -11.82
C LEU A 165 -9.80 -15.85 -12.81
N ILE A 166 -8.74 -16.67 -12.75
CA ILE A 166 -8.59 -17.87 -13.60
C ILE A 166 -9.45 -19.03 -13.11
N LEU A 167 -9.76 -19.09 -11.81
CA LEU A 167 -10.52 -20.19 -11.22
C LEU A 167 -12.04 -20.08 -11.43
N GLU A 168 -12.52 -19.06 -12.13
CA GLU A 168 -13.93 -18.82 -12.50
C GLU A 168 -14.17 -19.03 -14.00
#